data_AF-A0A7C9A5F4-F1
#
_entry.id   AF-A0A7C9A5F4-F1
#
_cell.length_a   1.000
_cell.length_b   1.000
_cell.length_c   1.000
_cell.angle_alpha   90.00
_cell.angle_beta   90.00
_cell.angle_gamma   90.00
#
_symmetry.space_group_name_H-M   'P 1'
#
loop_
_entity.id
_entity.type
_entity.pdbx_description
1 polymer ?
#
loop_
_entity_poly.entity_id
_entity_poly.type
_entity_poly.pdbx_seq_one_letter_code
_entity_poly.pdbx_strand_id
1 'polypeptide(L)'
;PRILTFDADKTLKPKLAAFQELGLYGSDLADIISVHPEIFTRALKRHILPTLEVLKSVCEDKCILLEALRKPSWMLASGIPKTVPSHIALLKSYGLSMDEIKLMFLRKSRYFALDPKWLQAVLIRVEEK
;
A
#
# COMPACT_ATOMS: atom_id res chain seq x y z
N PRO A 1 -12.04 17.52 -12.82
CA PRO A 1 -11.48 16.49 -11.90
C PRO A 1 -12.59 15.82 -11.09
N ARG A 2 -12.60 14.49 -10.94
CA ARG A 2 -13.67 13.78 -10.17
C ARG A 2 -13.72 14.19 -8.69
N ILE A 3 -12.61 14.69 -8.13
CA ILE A 3 -12.57 15.14 -6.74
C ILE A 3 -13.60 16.26 -6.43
N LEU A 4 -13.88 17.13 -7.41
CA LEU A 4 -14.82 18.25 -7.26
C LEU A 4 -16.30 17.81 -7.24
N THR A 5 -16.59 16.55 -7.57
CA THR A 5 -17.96 16.03 -7.60
C THR A 5 -18.33 15.28 -6.33
N PHE A 6 -17.40 15.11 -5.38
CA PHE A 6 -17.66 14.41 -4.12
C PHE A 6 -18.09 15.38 -3.02
N ASP A 7 -18.98 14.92 -2.15
CA ASP A 7 -19.38 15.63 -0.95
C ASP A 7 -18.19 15.78 0.00
N ALA A 8 -17.87 17.03 0.35
CA ALA A 8 -16.72 17.38 1.18
C ALA A 8 -16.81 16.77 2.58
N ASP A 9 -17.99 16.82 3.20
CA ASP A 9 -18.19 16.38 4.58
C ASP A 9 -18.35 14.87 4.68
N LYS A 10 -19.04 14.26 3.72
CA LYS A 10 -19.37 12.82 3.75
C LYS A 10 -18.29 11.96 3.12
N THR A 11 -17.51 12.49 2.18
CA THR A 11 -16.55 11.69 1.41
C THR A 11 -15.11 12.15 1.59
N LEU A 12 -14.84 13.45 1.42
CA LEU A 12 -13.46 13.95 1.44
C LEU A 12 -12.89 13.95 2.85
N LYS A 13 -13.54 14.61 3.81
CA LYS A 13 -13.06 14.74 5.20
C LYS A 13 -12.75 13.40 5.86
N PRO A 14 -13.63 12.37 5.83
CA PRO A 14 -13.35 11.10 6.49
C PRO A 14 -12.15 10.35 5.89
N LYS A 15 -11.93 10.52 4.58
CA LYS A 15 -10.80 9.89 3.90
C LYS A 15 -9.49 10.60 4.24
N LEU A 16 -9.49 11.93 4.21
CA LEU A 16 -8.31 12.71 4.58
C LEU A 16 -7.94 12.47 6.05
N ALA A 17 -8.92 12.39 6.95
CA ALA A 17 -8.71 12.08 8.37
C ALA A 17 -7.95 10.76 8.57
N ALA A 18 -8.26 9.72 7.78
CA ALA A 18 -7.55 8.44 7.87
C ALA A 18 -6.05 8.54 7.53
N PHE A 19 -5.66 9.41 6.59
CA PHE A 19 -4.25 9.66 6.31
C PHE A 19 -3.61 10.57 7.38
N GLN A 20 -4.38 11.50 7.96
CA GLN A 20 -3.92 12.35 9.06
C GLN A 20 -3.61 11.56 10.33
N GLU A 21 -4.37 10.49 10.62
CA GLU A 21 -4.07 9.55 11.71
C GLU A 21 -2.70 8.85 11.55
N LEU A 22 -2.15 8.82 10.34
CA LEU A 22 -0.79 8.34 10.05
C LEU A 22 0.26 9.45 10.10
N GLY A 23 -0.12 10.65 10.51
CA GLY A 23 0.75 11.81 10.57
C GLY A 23 0.99 12.49 9.21
N LEU A 24 0.16 12.23 8.19
CA LEU A 24 0.28 12.81 6.85
C LEU A 24 -0.60 14.06 6.74
N TYR A 25 0.00 15.21 6.44
CA TYR A 25 -0.68 16.50 6.45
C TYR A 25 -0.25 17.40 5.27
N GLY A 26 -1.07 18.38 4.93
CA GLY A 26 -0.70 19.45 3.99
C GLY A 26 -0.18 18.93 2.65
N SER A 27 1.07 19.24 2.34
CA SER A 27 1.73 18.82 1.09
C SER A 27 1.84 17.30 0.95
N ASP A 28 1.99 16.56 2.05
CA ASP A 28 2.03 15.09 1.99
C ASP A 28 0.72 14.54 1.40
N LEU A 29 -0.42 15.08 1.85
CA LEU A 29 -1.74 14.69 1.33
C LEU A 29 -1.91 15.13 -0.11
N ALA A 30 -1.47 16.35 -0.45
CA ALA A 30 -1.56 16.86 -1.82
C ALA A 30 -0.77 15.99 -2.81
N ASP A 31 0.44 15.57 -2.44
CA ASP A 31 1.26 14.65 -3.24
C ASP A 31 0.55 13.32 -3.44
N ILE A 32 0.07 12.69 -2.35
CA ILE A 32 -0.59 11.38 -2.39
C ILE A 32 -1.86 11.45 -3.23
N ILE A 33 -2.67 12.49 -3.06
CA ILE A 33 -3.91 12.69 -3.83
C ILE A 33 -3.63 12.89 -5.32
N SER A 34 -2.56 13.61 -5.64
CA SER A 34 -2.16 13.86 -7.03
C SER A 34 -1.75 12.57 -7.73
N VAL A 35 -1.11 11.65 -7.00
CA VAL A 35 -0.70 10.33 -7.50
C VAL A 35 -1.87 9.34 -7.50
N HIS A 36 -2.77 9.43 -6.51
CA HIS A 36 -3.83 8.46 -6.25
C HIS A 36 -5.24 9.08 -6.17
N PRO A 37 -5.78 9.66 -7.25
CA PRO A 37 -7.13 10.22 -7.24
C PRO A 37 -8.22 9.17 -6.95
N GLU A 38 -7.95 7.88 -7.15
CA GLU A 38 -8.87 6.79 -6.89
C GLU A 38 -9.28 6.64 -5.43
N ILE A 39 -8.52 7.19 -4.47
CA ILE A 39 -8.86 7.11 -3.04
C ILE A 39 -10.27 7.62 -2.76
N PHE A 40 -10.72 8.62 -3.51
CA PHE A 40 -12.05 9.22 -3.36
C PHE A 40 -13.18 8.36 -3.94
N THR A 41 -12.87 7.43 -4.84
CA THR A 41 -13.84 6.46 -5.38
C THR A 41 -13.95 5.17 -4.56
N ARG A 42 -12.95 4.85 -3.72
CA ARG A 42 -12.91 3.59 -2.95
C ARG A 42 -13.62 3.69 -1.60
N ALA A 43 -14.10 2.57 -1.08
CA ALA A 43 -14.76 2.51 0.23
C ALA A 43 -13.74 2.68 1.37
N LEU A 44 -13.97 3.66 2.26
CA LEU A 44 -13.08 3.97 3.38
C LEU A 44 -12.79 2.74 4.25
N LYS A 45 -13.84 2.12 4.81
CA LYS A 45 -13.71 0.99 5.75
C LYS A 45 -13.25 -0.32 5.10
N ARG A 46 -13.69 -0.59 3.88
CA ARG A 46 -13.42 -1.86 3.19
C ARG A 46 -12.07 -1.88 2.48
N HIS A 47 -11.51 -0.71 2.16
CA HIS A 47 -10.32 -0.62 1.31
C HIS A 47 -9.25 0.32 1.87
N ILE A 48 -9.58 1.58 2.14
CA ILE A 48 -8.57 2.57 2.55
C ILE A 48 -7.95 2.21 3.90
N LEU A 49 -8.76 2.02 4.94
CA LEU A 49 -8.25 1.72 6.29
C LEU A 49 -7.41 0.43 6.34
N PRO A 50 -7.86 -0.72 5.78
CA PRO A 50 -7.05 -1.94 5.79
C PRO A 50 -5.74 -1.80 5.00
N THR A 51 -5.75 -1.00 3.92
CA THR A 51 -4.55 -0.77 3.11
C THR A 51 -3.53 0.05 3.90
N LEU A 52 -3.99 1.12 4.55
CA LEU A 52 -3.17 1.96 5.40
C LEU A 52 -2.55 1.18 6.58
N GLU A 53 -3.31 0.28 7.19
CA GLU A 53 -2.83 -0.58 8.28
C GLU A 53 -1.68 -1.49 7.83
N VAL A 54 -1.83 -2.13 6.67
CA VAL A 54 -0.78 -2.98 6.08
C VAL A 54 0.45 -2.16 5.73
N LEU A 55 0.28 -0.99 5.10
CA LEU A 55 1.41 -0.12 4.75
C LEU A 55 2.16 0.35 5.99
N LYS A 56 1.45 0.69 7.06
CA LYS A 56 2.04 1.04 8.35
C LYS A 56 2.84 -0.12 8.94
N SER A 57 2.31 -1.35 8.88
CA SER A 57 3.00 -2.54 9.39
C SER A 57 4.29 -2.89 8.64
N VAL A 58 4.38 -2.54 7.35
CA VAL A 58 5.55 -2.81 6.52
C VAL A 58 6.57 -1.69 6.62
N CYS A 59 6.11 -0.44 6.54
CA CYS A 59 7.03 0.70 6.44
C CYS A 59 7.60 1.09 7.79
N GLU A 60 6.84 0.93 8.90
CA GLU A 60 7.14 1.29 10.30
C GLU A 60 7.50 2.77 10.54
N ASP A 61 8.29 3.37 9.67
CA ASP A 61 8.72 4.76 9.61
C ASP A 61 7.85 5.59 8.63
N LYS A 62 7.59 6.84 9.02
CA LYS A 62 6.77 7.78 8.23
C LYS A 62 7.42 8.16 6.89
N CYS A 63 8.74 8.37 6.85
CA CYS A 63 9.44 8.72 5.63
C CYS A 63 9.38 7.58 4.61
N ILE A 64 9.55 6.34 5.07
CA ILE A 64 9.40 5.15 4.23
C ILE A 64 7.96 5.01 3.71
N LEU A 65 6.96 5.21 4.59
CA LEU A 65 5.55 5.19 4.22
C LEU A 65 5.23 6.25 3.16
N LEU A 66 5.75 7.46 3.31
CA LEU A 66 5.60 8.56 2.34
C LEU A 66 6.27 8.23 1.02
N GLU A 67 7.49 7.68 1.04
CA GLU A 67 8.20 7.29 -0.17
C GLU A 67 7.43 6.22 -0.94
N ALA A 68 6.82 5.27 -0.23
CA ALA A 68 5.92 4.32 -0.83
C ALA A 68 4.72 5.05 -1.47
N LEU A 69 3.93 5.79 -0.68
CA LEU A 69 2.67 6.42 -1.13
C LEU A 69 2.84 7.48 -2.23
N ARG A 70 4.02 8.07 -2.39
CA ARG A 70 4.33 9.00 -3.49
C ARG A 70 4.59 8.32 -4.84
N LYS A 71 4.85 7.01 -4.86
CA LYS A 71 5.08 6.30 -6.12
C LYS A 71 3.75 5.96 -6.78
N PRO A 72 3.58 6.19 -8.10
CA PRO A 72 2.40 5.72 -8.83
C PRO A 72 2.37 4.20 -8.81
N SER A 73 1.66 3.67 -7.82
CA SER A 73 1.77 2.30 -7.36
C SER A 73 0.39 1.76 -7.04
N TRP A 74 0.14 0.48 -7.30
CA TRP A 74 -1.16 -0.12 -7.00
C TRP A 74 -1.32 -0.41 -5.51
N MET A 75 -0.54 0.25 -4.66
CA MET A 75 -0.66 0.19 -3.21
C MET A 75 -2.04 0.65 -2.75
N LEU A 76 -2.64 1.63 -3.43
CA LEU A 76 -4.04 2.01 -3.17
C LEU A 76 -5.02 1.32 -4.14
N ALA A 77 -4.58 0.29 -4.86
CA ALA A 77 -5.44 -0.55 -5.67
C ALA A 77 -5.99 -1.76 -4.90
N SER A 78 -6.95 -2.46 -5.52
CA SER A 78 -7.57 -3.65 -4.95
C SER A 78 -6.55 -4.80 -4.86
N GLY A 79 -6.19 -5.23 -3.65
CA GLY A 79 -5.39 -6.44 -3.44
C GLY A 79 -4.53 -6.40 -2.19
N ILE A 80 -3.94 -5.24 -1.91
CA ILE A 80 -2.90 -5.06 -0.88
C ILE A 80 -3.28 -5.61 0.51
N PRO A 81 -4.46 -5.31 1.07
CA PRO A 81 -4.84 -5.85 2.38
C PRO A 81 -4.90 -7.38 2.42
N LYS A 82 -5.13 -8.02 1.28
CA LYS A 82 -5.25 -9.47 1.15
C LYS A 82 -3.94 -10.15 0.78
N THR A 83 -3.16 -9.53 -0.10
CA THR A 83 -2.00 -10.17 -0.73
C THR A 83 -0.72 -9.94 0.05
N VAL A 84 -0.48 -8.72 0.55
CA VAL A 84 0.79 -8.37 1.23
C VAL A 84 1.06 -9.26 2.44
N PRO A 85 0.10 -9.52 3.37
CA PRO A 85 0.37 -10.40 4.50
C PRO A 85 0.82 -11.80 4.08
N SER A 86 0.21 -12.36 3.01
CA SER A 86 0.61 -13.67 2.46
C SER A 86 1.99 -13.64 1.83
N HIS A 87 2.36 -12.57 1.12
CA HIS A 87 3.71 -12.43 0.54
C HIS A 87 4.76 -12.31 1.65
N ILE A 88 4.48 -11.54 2.71
CA ILE A 88 5.40 -11.41 3.85
C ILE A 88 5.59 -12.76 4.54
N ALA A 89 4.51 -13.49 4.81
CA ALA A 89 4.58 -14.81 5.43
C ALA A 89 5.39 -15.80 4.59
N LEU A 90 5.17 -15.81 3.26
CA LEU A 90 5.92 -16.65 2.33
C LEU A 90 7.40 -16.26 2.28
N LEU A 91 7.74 -14.99 2.09
CA LEU A 91 9.14 -14.56 2.02
C LEU A 91 9.90 -14.87 3.33
N LYS A 92 9.23 -14.73 4.48
CA LYS A 92 9.79 -15.14 5.78
C LYS A 92 10.03 -16.65 5.86
N SER A 93 9.15 -17.49 5.31
CA SER A 93 9.35 -18.94 5.31
C SER A 93 10.53 -19.37 4.44
N TYR A 94 10.91 -18.54 3.46
CA TYR A 94 12.11 -18.69 2.63
C TYR A 94 13.36 -18.01 3.23
N GLY A 95 13.29 -17.53 4.47
CA GLY A 95 14.43 -17.00 5.21
C GLY A 95 14.74 -15.52 5.01
N LEU A 96 13.90 -14.76 4.29
CA LEU A 96 14.13 -13.32 4.12
C LEU A 96 13.83 -12.56 5.42
N SER A 97 14.72 -11.63 5.73
CA SER A 97 14.56 -10.65 6.81
C SER A 97 13.48 -9.61 6.46
N MET A 98 12.95 -8.94 7.48
CA MET A 98 12.01 -7.84 7.27
C MET A 98 12.62 -6.69 6.47
N ASP A 99 13.92 -6.43 6.62
CA ASP A 99 14.61 -5.35 5.91
C ASP A 99 14.72 -5.64 4.40
N GLU A 100 15.00 -6.89 4.03
CA GLU A 100 14.98 -7.32 2.63
C GLU A 100 13.57 -7.24 2.04
N ILE A 101 12.55 -7.66 2.81
CA ILE A 101 11.15 -7.57 2.40
C ILE A 101 10.73 -6.10 2.20
N LYS A 102 11.10 -5.20 3.12
CA LYS A 102 10.87 -3.75 3.01
C LYS A 102 11.53 -3.18 1.75
N LEU A 103 12.78 -3.56 1.49
CA LEU A 103 13.51 -3.14 0.29
C LEU A 103 12.81 -3.60 -1.00
N MET A 104 12.37 -4.86 -1.04
CA MET A 104 11.59 -5.40 -2.16
C MET A 104 10.25 -4.68 -2.32
N PHE A 105 9.56 -4.40 -1.22
CA PHE A 105 8.29 -3.69 -1.21
C PHE A 105 8.41 -2.28 -1.80
N LEU A 106 9.45 -1.52 -1.41
CA LEU A 106 9.67 -0.15 -1.88
C LEU A 106 10.13 -0.07 -3.34
N ARG A 107 10.91 -1.06 -3.80
CA ARG A 107 11.45 -1.10 -5.17
C ARG A 107 10.47 -1.72 -6.16
N LYS A 108 9.73 -2.72 -5.71
CA LYS A 108 8.88 -3.58 -6.54
C LYS A 108 7.55 -3.85 -5.85
N SER A 109 6.91 -2.80 -5.35
CA SER A 109 5.55 -2.81 -4.79
C SER A 109 4.55 -3.55 -5.68
N ARG A 110 4.88 -3.67 -6.98
CA ARG A 110 4.14 -4.43 -7.98
C ARG A 110 3.75 -5.81 -7.55
N TYR A 111 4.78 -6.52 -7.18
CA TYR A 111 4.75 -7.95 -7.00
C TYR A 111 3.86 -8.32 -5.82
N PHE A 112 3.80 -7.45 -4.82
CA PHE A 112 2.99 -7.61 -3.64
C PHE A 112 1.48 -7.42 -3.87
N ALA A 113 1.06 -6.85 -4.99
CA ALA A 113 -0.35 -6.71 -5.36
C ALA A 113 -0.90 -7.87 -6.20
N LEU A 114 -0.03 -8.76 -6.69
CA LEU A 114 -0.39 -9.91 -7.51
C LEU A 114 -0.80 -11.12 -6.63
N ASP A 115 -1.35 -12.17 -7.22
CA ASP A 115 -1.74 -13.40 -6.50
C ASP A 115 -0.51 -14.14 -5.94
N PRO A 116 -0.40 -14.42 -4.62
CA PRO A 116 0.76 -15.08 -4.01
C PRO A 116 1.29 -16.34 -4.74
N LYS A 117 0.45 -17.04 -5.50
CA LYS A 117 0.86 -18.17 -6.35
C LYS A 117 1.99 -17.85 -7.32
N TRP A 118 2.03 -16.64 -7.89
CA TRP A 118 3.11 -16.27 -8.82
C TRP A 118 4.45 -16.21 -8.07
N LEU A 119 4.46 -15.68 -6.84
CA LEU A 119 5.68 -15.53 -6.05
C LEU A 119 6.21 -16.91 -5.64
N GLN A 120 5.30 -17.80 -5.22
CA GLN A 120 5.66 -19.18 -4.90
C GLN A 120 6.29 -19.90 -6.11
N ALA A 121 5.71 -19.74 -7.31
CA ALA A 121 6.26 -20.32 -8.53
C ALA A 121 7.64 -19.75 -8.89
N VAL A 122 7.89 -18.47 -8.62
CA VAL A 122 9.19 -17.84 -8.85
C VAL A 122 10.23 -18.36 -7.85
N LEU A 123 9.88 -18.49 -6.58
CA LEU A 123 10.79 -18.97 -5.53
C LEU A 123 11.22 -20.43 -5.77
N ILE A 124 10.29 -21.32 -6.11
CA ILE A 124 10.60 -22.73 -6.46
C ILE A 124 11.64 -22.80 -7.58
N ARG A 125 11.47 -22.00 -8.64
CA ARG A 125 12.42 -21.97 -9.78
C ARG A 125 13.81 -21.47 -9.42
N VAL A 126 13.94 -20.68 -8.35
CA VAL A 126 15.24 -20.18 -7.88
C VAL A 126 15.91 -21.20 -6.98
N GLU A 127 15.17 -21.96 -6.18
CA GLU A 127 15.71 -23.05 -5.34
C GLU A 127 16.14 -24.28 -6.16
N GLU A 128 15.49 -24.53 -7.30
CA GLU A 128 15.82 -25.63 -8.22
C GLU A 128 17.06 -25.36 -9.09
N LYS A 129 17.71 -24.20 -8.97
CA LYS A 129 18.90 -23.80 -9.73
C LYS A 129 20.14 -23.69 -8.86
#